data_AF-A0A6J5VB97-F1
#
_entry.id   AF-A0A6J5VB97-F1
#
_cell.length_a   1.000
_cell.length_b   1.000
_cell.length_c   1.000
_cell.angle_alpha   90.00
_cell.angle_beta   90.00
_cell.angle_gamma   90.00
#
_symmetry.space_group_name_H-M   'P 1'
#
loop_
_entity.id
_entity.type
_entity.pdbx_description
1 polymer ?
#
loop_
_entity_poly.entity_id
_entity_poly.type
_entity_poly.pdbx_seq_one_letter_code
_entity_poly.pdbx_strand_id
1 'polypeptide(L)'
;MVSSSSAICCAIVIVASFFIELAGKQADQNLETFRELRHNATAAKMKEEFDACVRFYKEVRPQIQAAHLLSQKRQYENNSALLQANEFALRCSLGISVDTSISVNQYIALAQLNKF
;
A
#
# COMPACT_ATOMS: atom_id res chain seq x y z
N MET A 1 14.08 37.32 9.57
CA MET A 1 12.76 37.19 8.92
C MET A 1 12.80 35.99 8.00
N VAL A 2 12.21 34.86 8.41
CA VAL A 2 12.03 33.70 7.53
C VAL A 2 10.91 34.08 6.56
N SER A 3 11.24 34.25 5.28
CA SER A 3 10.26 34.59 4.24
C SER A 3 9.11 33.58 4.30
N SER A 4 7.87 34.05 4.40
CA SER A 4 6.65 33.24 4.47
C SER A 4 6.56 32.20 3.35
N SER A 5 7.16 32.45 2.19
CA SER A 5 7.31 31.48 1.10
C SER A 5 8.15 30.25 1.48
N SER A 6 9.22 30.42 2.27
CA SER A 6 10.08 29.30 2.69
C SER A 6 9.40 28.39 3.72
N ALA A 7 8.59 28.96 4.62
CA ALA A 7 7.85 28.21 5.62
C ALA A 7 6.74 27.34 4.98
N ILE A 8 6.00 27.89 4.01
CA ILE A 8 4.97 27.16 3.26
C ILE A 8 5.59 26.01 2.45
N CYS A 9 6.73 26.26 1.79
CA CYS A 9 7.46 25.21 1.06
C CYS A 9 7.91 24.05 1.98
N CYS A 10 8.39 24.36 3.19
CA CYS A 10 8.79 23.34 4.16
C CYS A 10 7.60 22.53 4.68
N ALA A 11 6.45 23.18 4.92
CA ALA A 11 5.24 22.49 5.36
C ALA A 11 4.74 21.45 4.34
N ILE A 12 4.75 21.81 3.04
CA ILE A 12 4.33 20.90 1.96
C ILE A 12 5.23 19.66 1.89
N VAL A 13 6.55 19.83 2.04
CA VAL A 13 7.52 18.71 2.03
C VAL A 13 7.31 17.75 3.19
N ILE A 14 7.09 18.28 4.39
CA ILE A 14 6.89 17.48 5.60
C ILE A 14 5.61 16.65 5.48
N VAL A 15 4.51 17.29 5.05
CA VAL A 15 3.21 16.62 4.89
C VAL A 15 3.27 15.53 3.82
N ALA A 16 3.84 15.83 2.64
CA ALA A 16 3.97 14.85 1.56
C ALA A 16 4.81 13.63 2.00
N SER A 17 5.94 13.87 2.66
CA SER A 17 6.82 12.79 3.13
C SER A 17 6.14 11.92 4.19
N PHE A 18 5.38 12.52 5.12
CA PHE A 18 4.61 11.78 6.13
C PHE A 18 3.58 10.83 5.49
N PHE A 19 2.81 11.32 4.51
CA PHE A 19 1.81 10.47 3.83
C PHE A 19 2.47 9.35 3.01
N ILE A 20 3.60 9.62 2.36
CA ILE A 20 4.33 8.60 1.60
C ILE A 20 4.90 7.53 2.55
N GLU A 21 5.43 7.92 3.71
CA GLU A 21 5.91 6.98 4.72
C GLU A 21 4.76 6.10 5.27
N LEU A 22 3.61 6.72 5.57
CA LEU A 22 2.42 5.99 5.99
C LEU A 22 1.95 4.98 4.93
N ALA A 23 1.94 5.38 3.66
CA ALA A 23 1.62 4.48 2.55
C ALA A 23 2.62 3.33 2.45
N GLY A 24 3.91 3.58 2.68
CA GLY A 24 4.95 2.55 2.70
C GLY A 24 4.72 1.52 3.81
N LYS A 25 4.43 2.00 5.02
CA LYS A 25 4.08 1.13 6.16
C LYS A 25 2.85 0.28 5.88
N GLN A 26 1.81 0.88 5.28
CA GLN A 26 0.61 0.14 4.89
C GLN A 26 0.90 -0.90 3.81
N ALA A 27 1.75 -0.59 2.83
CA ALA A 27 2.14 -1.53 1.79
C ALA A 27 2.92 -2.72 2.35
N ASP A 28 3.80 -2.49 3.34
CA ASP A 28 4.53 -3.54 4.05
C ASP A 28 3.57 -4.45 4.84
N GLN A 29 2.61 -3.87 5.56
CA GLN A 29 1.58 -4.62 6.31
C GLN A 29 0.70 -5.46 5.38
N ASN A 30 0.26 -4.88 4.26
CA ASN A 30 -0.55 -5.60 3.28
C ASN A 30 0.22 -6.75 2.63
N LEU A 31 1.51 -6.54 2.32
CA LEU A 31 2.36 -7.61 1.78
C LEU A 31 2.43 -8.80 2.73
N GLU A 32 2.63 -8.55 4.02
CA GLU A 32 2.70 -9.62 5.01
C GLU A 32 1.34 -10.30 5.20
N THR A 33 0.26 -9.51 5.26
CA THR A 33 -1.10 -10.03 5.33
C THR A 33 -1.40 -10.99 4.16
N PHE A 34 -1.03 -10.63 2.93
CA PHE A 34 -1.25 -11.52 1.78
C PHE A 34 -0.34 -12.75 1.80
N ARG A 35 0.86 -12.68 2.39
CA ARG A 35 1.71 -13.87 2.59
C ARG A 35 1.06 -14.84 3.56
N GLU A 36 0.51 -14.35 4.67
CA GLU A 36 -0.20 -15.15 5.67
C GLU A 36 -1.47 -15.77 5.08
N LEU A 37 -2.30 -14.96 4.41
CA LEU A 37 -3.52 -15.43 3.73
C LEU A 37 -3.21 -16.53 2.70
N ARG A 38 -2.16 -16.35 1.89
CA ARG A 38 -1.70 -17.37 0.93
C ARG A 38 -1.21 -18.64 1.63
N HIS A 39 -0.52 -18.52 2.76
CA HIS A 39 -0.02 -19.67 3.51
C HIS A 39 -1.18 -20.49 4.10
N ASN A 40 -2.21 -19.80 4.60
CA ASN A 40 -3.36 -20.40 5.27
C ASN A 40 -4.48 -20.85 4.30
N ALA A 41 -4.44 -20.42 3.04
CA ALA A 41 -5.45 -20.77 2.05
C ALA A 41 -5.44 -22.27 1.72
N THR A 42 -6.60 -22.91 1.91
CA THR A 42 -6.82 -24.33 1.58
C THR A 42 -7.26 -24.52 0.13
N ALA A 43 -8.04 -23.58 -0.43
CA ALA A 43 -8.45 -23.63 -1.82
C ALA A 43 -7.34 -23.14 -2.75
N ALA A 44 -7.04 -23.92 -3.79
CA ALA A 44 -6.02 -23.58 -4.78
C ALA A 44 -6.24 -22.21 -5.42
N LYS A 45 -7.49 -21.88 -5.77
CA LYS A 45 -7.86 -20.58 -6.35
C LYS A 45 -7.52 -19.41 -5.41
N MET A 46 -7.90 -19.49 -4.13
CA MET A 46 -7.57 -18.44 -3.15
C MET A 46 -6.05 -18.27 -3.00
N LYS A 47 -5.31 -19.37 -2.99
CA LYS A 47 -3.85 -19.34 -2.90
C LYS A 47 -3.23 -18.61 -4.10
N GLU A 48 -3.74 -18.84 -5.31
CA GLU A 48 -3.30 -18.15 -6.53
C GLU A 48 -3.61 -16.65 -6.48
N GLU A 49 -4.82 -16.27 -6.06
CA GLU A 49 -5.23 -14.87 -5.93
C GLU A 49 -4.38 -14.11 -4.91
N PHE A 50 -4.14 -14.70 -3.73
CA PHE A 50 -3.26 -14.10 -2.73
C PHE A 50 -1.80 -14.06 -3.18
N ASP A 51 -1.31 -15.06 -3.93
CA ASP A 51 0.04 -15.02 -4.51
C ASP A 51 0.19 -13.90 -5.55
N ALA A 52 -0.84 -13.64 -6.36
CA ALA A 52 -0.87 -12.48 -7.24
C ALA A 52 -0.77 -11.15 -6.45
N CYS A 53 -1.52 -11.02 -5.36
CA CYS A 53 -1.40 -9.85 -4.47
C CYS A 53 -0.01 -9.71 -3.83
N VAL A 54 0.63 -10.80 -3.41
CA VAL A 54 2.02 -10.78 -2.93
C VAL A 54 2.97 -10.26 -4.01
N ARG A 55 2.78 -10.67 -5.27
CA ARG A 55 3.58 -10.17 -6.40
C ARG A 55 3.35 -8.67 -6.62
N PHE A 56 2.11 -8.21 -6.63
CA PHE A 56 1.81 -6.79 -6.79
C PHE A 56 2.36 -5.93 -5.65
N TYR A 57 2.21 -6.33 -4.40
CA TYR A 57 2.73 -5.56 -3.27
C TYR A 57 4.26 -5.54 -3.21
N LYS A 58 4.96 -6.53 -3.78
CA LYS A 58 6.42 -6.43 -4.00
C LYS A 58 6.78 -5.29 -4.97
N GLU A 59 5.92 -5.00 -5.96
CA GLU A 59 6.10 -3.89 -6.89
C GLU A 59 5.66 -2.54 -6.30
N VAL A 60 4.68 -2.51 -5.39
CA VAL A 60 4.23 -1.27 -4.72
C VAL A 60 5.37 -0.64 -3.91
N ARG A 61 6.13 -1.44 -3.16
CA ARG A 61 7.19 -0.96 -2.25
C ARG A 61 8.27 -0.07 -2.92
N PRO A 62 8.94 -0.52 -4.01
CA PRO A 62 9.97 0.32 -4.66
C PRO A 62 9.38 1.60 -5.24
N GLN A 63 8.12 1.60 -5.66
CA GLN A 63 7.44 2.79 -6.18
C GLN A 63 7.17 3.83 -5.09
N ILE A 64 6.73 3.41 -3.91
CA ILE A 64 6.57 4.30 -2.75
C ILE A 64 7.94 4.87 -2.33
N GLN A 65 9.00 4.05 -2.35
CA GLN A 65 10.35 4.51 -2.03
C GLN A 65 10.85 5.54 -3.06
N ALA A 66 10.59 5.33 -4.35
CA ALA A 66 10.93 6.29 -5.39
C ALA A 66 10.16 7.61 -5.20
N ALA A 67 8.86 7.55 -4.88
CA ALA A 67 8.05 8.73 -4.58
C ALA A 67 8.58 9.51 -3.36
N HIS A 68 9.05 8.81 -2.32
CA HIS A 68 9.65 9.43 -1.14
C HIS A 68 10.92 10.22 -1.51
N LEU A 69 11.78 9.65 -2.35
CA LEU A 69 12.99 10.33 -2.83
C LEU A 69 12.66 11.56 -3.68
N LEU A 70 11.61 11.49 -4.52
CA LEU A 70 11.15 12.64 -5.31
C LEU A 70 10.59 13.76 -4.41
N SER A 71 9.85 13.41 -3.35
CA SER A 71 9.37 14.35 -2.34
C SER A 71 10.51 15.09 -1.64
N GLN A 72 11.56 14.38 -1.24
CA GLN A 72 12.76 15.00 -0.63
C GLN A 72 13.46 15.98 -1.58
N LYS A 73 13.42 15.71 -2.89
CA LYS A 73 13.94 16.59 -3.95
C LYS A 73 12.97 17.69 -4.37
N ARG A 74 11.77 17.76 -3.76
CA ARG A 74 10.68 18.69 -4.12
C ARG A 74 10.14 18.51 -5.54
N GLN A 75 10.32 17.33 -6.13
CA GLN A 75 9.92 17.00 -7.49
C GLN A 75 8.50 16.40 -7.53
N TYR A 76 7.52 17.15 -7.02
CA TYR A 76 6.13 16.65 -6.85
C TYR A 76 5.36 16.48 -8.17
N GLU A 77 5.79 17.15 -9.23
CA GLU A 77 5.20 16.99 -10.57
C GLU A 77 5.46 15.60 -11.15
N ASN A 78 6.51 14.92 -10.70
CA ASN A 78 6.79 13.54 -11.08
C ASN A 78 6.10 12.57 -10.09
N ASN A 79 4.83 12.26 -10.35
CA ASN A 79 4.01 11.37 -9.54
C ASN A 79 3.88 9.96 -10.13
N SER A 80 4.61 9.65 -11.21
CA SER A 80 4.51 8.38 -11.95
C SER A 80 4.66 7.14 -11.05
N ALA A 81 5.56 7.22 -10.06
CA ALA A 81 5.75 6.14 -9.10
C ALA A 81 4.53 5.93 -8.19
N LEU A 82 3.91 7.00 -7.67
CA LEU A 82 2.68 6.88 -6.88
C LEU A 82 1.51 6.33 -7.70
N LEU A 83 1.42 6.72 -8.98
CA LEU A 83 0.40 6.18 -9.89
C LEU A 83 0.60 4.68 -10.10
N GLN A 84 1.82 4.23 -10.38
CA GLN A 84 2.14 2.81 -10.53
C GLN A 84 1.88 2.01 -9.25
N ALA A 85 2.25 2.55 -8.09
CA ALA A 85 1.93 1.94 -6.79
C ALA A 85 0.42 1.72 -6.63
N ASN A 86 -0.39 2.73 -6.99
CA ASN A 86 -1.85 2.63 -6.92
C ASN A 86 -2.41 1.61 -7.93
N GLU A 87 -1.89 1.57 -9.16
CA GLU A 87 -2.30 0.58 -10.15
C GLU A 87 -2.04 -0.86 -9.69
N PHE A 88 -0.88 -1.14 -9.09
CA PHE A 88 -0.58 -2.46 -8.55
C PHE A 88 -1.50 -2.84 -7.38
N ALA A 89 -1.74 -1.91 -6.45
CA ALA A 89 -2.66 -2.13 -5.35
C ALA A 89 -4.10 -2.41 -5.86
N LEU A 90 -4.55 -1.65 -6.86
CA LEU A 90 -5.85 -1.85 -7.50
C LEU A 90 -5.95 -3.22 -8.19
N ARG A 91 -4.91 -3.63 -8.93
CA ARG A 91 -4.88 -4.96 -9.57
C ARG A 91 -4.97 -6.10 -8.57
N CYS A 92 -4.33 -5.97 -7.41
CA CYS A 92 -4.54 -6.91 -6.31
C CYS A 92 -6.01 -6.91 -5.86
N SER A 93 -6.59 -5.75 -5.57
CA SER A 93 -7.98 -5.65 -5.11
C SER A 93 -9.00 -6.25 -6.10
N LEU A 94 -8.79 -6.05 -7.40
CA LEU A 94 -9.66 -6.59 -8.44
C LEU A 94 -9.42 -8.09 -8.72
N GLY A 95 -8.24 -8.60 -8.36
CA GLY A 95 -7.85 -9.99 -8.58
C GLY A 95 -8.35 -10.97 -7.52
N ILE A 96 -8.90 -10.48 -6.41
CA ILE A 96 -9.46 -11.33 -5.35
C ILE A 96 -10.94 -11.57 -5.65
N SER A 97 -11.33 -12.83 -5.87
CA SER A 97 -12.73 -13.22 -5.97
C SER A 97 -13.34 -13.23 -4.58
N VAL A 98 -13.96 -12.11 -4.17
CA VAL A 98 -14.75 -12.10 -2.93
C VAL A 98 -16.04 -12.88 -3.18
N ASP A 99 -16.03 -14.17 -2.84
CA ASP A 99 -17.26 -14.94 -2.76
C ASP A 99 -18.07 -14.38 -1.59
N THR A 100 -19.09 -13.56 -1.90
CA THR A 100 -19.94 -12.88 -0.91
C THR A 100 -20.75 -13.86 -0.04
N SER A 101 -20.63 -15.16 -0.28
CA SER A 101 -21.15 -16.24 0.56
C SER A 101 -20.27 -16.55 1.78
N ILE A 102 -19.00 -16.12 1.80
CA ILE A 102 -18.18 -16.12 3.01
C ILE A 102 -18.61 -14.92 3.83
N SER A 103 -19.47 -15.18 4.82
CA SER A 103 -20.02 -14.14 5.70
C SER A 103 -18.92 -13.18 6.15
N VAL A 104 -19.19 -11.88 6.02
CA VAL A 104 -18.35 -10.73 6.43
C VAL A 104 -17.71 -10.94 7.83
N ASN A 105 -18.31 -11.79 8.66
CA ASN A 105 -17.80 -12.24 9.96
C ASN A 105 -16.40 -12.87 9.92
N GLN A 106 -16.00 -13.59 8.85
CA GLN A 106 -14.69 -14.26 8.81
C GLN A 106 -13.54 -13.29 8.48
N TYR A 107 -13.81 -12.25 7.68
CA TYR A 107 -12.86 -11.15 7.44
C TYR A 107 -12.74 -10.22 8.66
N ILE A 108 -13.85 -9.97 9.38
CA ILE A 108 -13.82 -9.21 10.64
C ILE A 108 -13.02 -9.96 11.71
N ALA A 109 -13.13 -11.30 11.79
CA ALA A 109 -12.34 -12.11 12.73
C ALA A 109 -10.82 -12.03 12.46
N LEU A 110 -10.39 -11.98 11.19
CA LEU A 110 -8.99 -11.80 10.82
C LEU A 110 -8.50 -10.36 11.06
N ALA A 111 -9.33 -9.35 10.79
CA ALA A 111 -9.00 -7.95 11.06
C ALA A 111 -8.96 -7.61 12.57
N GLN A 112 -9.64 -8.38 13.41
CA GLN A 112 -9.62 -8.22 14.88
C GLN A 112 -8.40 -8.88 15.55
N LEU A 113 -7.70 -9.81 14.89
CA LEU A 113 -6.49 -10.44 15.43
C LEU A 113 -5.22 -9.57 15.27
N ASN A 114 -5.24 -8.57 14.37
CA ASN A 114 -4.10 -7.66 14.12
C ASN A 114 -4.22 -6.29 14.84
N LYS A 115 -5.06 -6.19 15.87
CA LYS A 115 -5.08 -5.04 16.78
C LYS A 115 -4.50 -5.44 18.14
N PHE A 116 -3.18 -5.56 18.25
CA PHE A 116 -2.37 -5.19 19.42
C PHE A 116 -0.91 -4.99 19.00
#